data_AF-A0A0P0WID2-F1
#
_entry.id   AF-A0A0P0WID2-F1
#
_cell.length_a   1.000
_cell.length_b   1.000
_cell.length_c   1.000
_cell.angle_alpha   90.00
_cell.angle_beta   90.00
_cell.angle_gamma   90.00
#
_symmetry.space_group_name_H-M   'P 1'
#
loop_
_entity.id
_entity.type
_entity.pdbx_description
1 polymer ?
#
loop_
_entity_poly.entity_id
_entity_poly.type
_entity_poly.pdbx_seq_one_letter_code
_entity_poly.pdbx_strand_id
1 'polypeptide(L)'
;MAPPTARSLLASHAAVRAAASARRGRLAGDHHPPQVAALRRGDWVKLICGASFEDAADVRNLSLVYTLAGVDCIDCAADASVVGAVNEGIDVAASIVPAVQRPWVMVSVNDDCRDLHFRKAEFDPEDCPPDCSKPCEKVCPADAILLERVMIEEEHSQSDPSCGKLEGGVITERCYGCGRCLSVCPYDRIKATSLA
;
A
#
# COMPACT_ATOMS: atom_id res chain seq x y z
N MET A 1 10.39 48.86 2.56
CA MET A 1 10.45 47.66 1.71
C MET A 1 10.26 46.46 2.63
N ALA A 2 9.04 45.94 2.75
CA ALA A 2 8.73 44.81 3.65
C ALA A 2 8.95 43.49 2.90
N PRO A 3 9.40 42.41 3.55
CA PRO A 3 9.61 41.14 2.88
C PRO A 3 8.27 40.47 2.56
N PRO A 4 8.19 39.64 1.50
CA PRO A 4 6.98 38.90 1.21
C PRO A 4 6.78 37.82 2.28
N THR A 5 5.62 37.84 2.93
CA THR A 5 5.16 36.77 3.82
C THR A 5 5.00 35.49 3.02
N ALA A 6 5.76 34.46 3.37
CA ALA A 6 5.63 33.12 2.82
C ALA A 6 4.22 32.58 3.13
N ARG A 7 3.38 32.46 2.09
CA ARG A 7 2.10 31.73 2.18
C ARG A 7 2.43 30.26 2.44
N SER A 8 2.06 29.77 3.62
CA SER A 8 2.09 28.35 3.97
C SER A 8 1.16 27.58 3.02
N LEU A 9 1.76 26.91 2.03
CA LEU A 9 1.09 26.09 1.00
C LEU A 9 1.19 24.59 1.30
N LEU A 10 1.06 24.20 2.58
CA LEU A 10 1.21 22.81 3.01
C LEU A 10 0.09 22.36 3.96
N ALA A 11 -1.15 22.78 3.70
CA ALA A 11 -2.28 21.93 4.03
C ALA A 11 -2.49 21.03 2.82
N SER A 12 -2.12 19.75 2.91
CA SER A 12 -2.41 18.76 1.87
C SER A 12 -3.87 18.91 1.43
N HIS A 13 -4.15 18.86 0.13
CA HIS A 13 -5.52 18.98 -0.42
C HIS A 13 -6.55 18.12 0.34
N ALA A 14 -6.11 16.96 0.87
CA ALA A 14 -6.88 16.09 1.75
C ALA A 14 -7.30 16.74 3.09
N ALA A 15 -6.40 17.48 3.77
CA ALA A 15 -6.70 18.17 5.03
C ALA A 15 -7.65 19.37 4.83
N VAL A 16 -7.48 20.10 3.72
CA VAL A 16 -8.40 21.18 3.32
C VAL A 16 -9.80 20.62 3.02
N ARG A 17 -9.87 19.41 2.45
CA ARG A 17 -11.12 18.72 2.12
C ARG A 17 -11.81 18.06 3.31
N ALA A 18 -11.09 17.46 4.24
CA ALA A 18 -11.67 16.93 5.48
C ALA A 18 -12.40 18.04 6.26
N ALA A 19 -11.79 19.22 6.36
CA ALA A 19 -12.40 20.41 6.95
C ALA A 19 -13.58 20.97 6.14
N ALA A 20 -13.58 20.80 4.81
CA ALA A 20 -14.68 21.22 3.93
C ALA A 20 -15.84 20.23 3.91
N SER A 21 -15.57 18.92 4.01
CA SER A 21 -16.57 17.84 4.06
C SER A 21 -17.41 17.95 5.34
N ALA A 22 -16.78 18.25 6.47
CA ALA A 22 -17.47 18.56 7.72
C ALA A 22 -18.42 19.78 7.65
N ARG A 23 -18.29 20.64 6.63
CA ARG A 23 -19.15 21.82 6.39
C ARG A 23 -20.15 21.65 5.24
N ARG A 24 -20.16 20.51 4.54
CA ARG A 24 -21.03 20.30 3.36
C ARG A 24 -22.42 19.82 3.79
N GLY A 25 -23.29 20.77 4.12
CA GLY A 25 -24.73 20.54 4.16
C GLY A 25 -25.23 20.09 2.79
N ARG A 26 -26.11 19.06 2.76
CA ARG A 26 -26.79 18.62 1.53
C ARG A 26 -27.54 19.82 0.94
N LEU A 27 -27.20 20.22 -0.29
CA LEU A 27 -28.09 21.08 -1.07
C LEU A 27 -29.36 20.28 -1.35
N ALA A 28 -30.50 20.79 -0.91
CA ALA A 28 -31.79 20.16 -1.13
C ALA A 28 -32.10 20.12 -2.63
N GLY A 29 -32.21 18.92 -3.21
CA GLY A 29 -32.72 18.72 -4.58
C GLY A 29 -31.95 17.75 -5.47
N ASP A 30 -30.74 17.31 -5.11
CA ASP A 30 -29.98 16.35 -5.93
C ASP A 30 -30.19 14.92 -5.41
N HIS A 31 -30.92 14.08 -6.15
CA HIS A 31 -31.23 12.69 -5.78
C HIS A 31 -30.05 11.72 -5.97
N HIS A 32 -28.90 12.21 -6.44
CA HIS A 32 -27.74 11.37 -6.71
C HIS A 32 -26.86 11.18 -5.46
N PRO A 33 -26.13 10.04 -5.37
CA PRO A 33 -25.12 9.84 -4.34
C PRO A 33 -24.09 10.99 -4.36
N PRO A 34 -23.57 11.41 -3.19
CA PRO A 34 -22.58 12.48 -3.11
C PRO A 34 -21.35 12.31 -4.02
N GLN A 35 -20.94 11.05 -4.27
CA GLN A 35 -19.83 10.67 -5.15
C GLN A 35 -20.09 11.08 -6.61
N VAL A 36 -21.35 11.00 -7.08
CA VAL A 36 -21.74 11.43 -8.43
C VAL A 36 -21.64 12.95 -8.55
N ALA A 37 -22.06 13.67 -7.52
CA ALA A 37 -21.93 15.12 -7.49
C ALA A 37 -20.45 15.54 -7.47
N ALA A 38 -19.58 14.79 -6.77
CA ALA A 38 -18.14 15.02 -6.80
C ALA A 38 -17.52 14.79 -8.20
N LEU A 39 -17.96 13.74 -8.90
CA LEU A 39 -17.55 13.46 -10.26
C LEU A 39 -17.96 14.58 -11.22
N ARG A 40 -19.21 15.05 -11.15
CA ARG A 40 -19.73 16.14 -12.00
C ARG A 40 -19.01 17.48 -11.77
N ARG A 41 -18.59 17.76 -10.53
CA ARG A 41 -17.84 18.97 -10.18
C ARG A 41 -16.34 18.89 -10.53
N GLY A 42 -15.85 17.72 -10.96
CA GLY A 42 -14.42 17.50 -11.20
C GLY A 42 -13.58 17.43 -9.92
N ASP A 43 -14.21 17.13 -8.79
CA ASP A 43 -13.60 17.13 -7.47
C ASP A 43 -13.63 15.73 -6.83
N TRP A 44 -13.66 14.68 -7.65
CA TRP A 44 -13.71 13.29 -7.21
C TRP A 44 -12.32 12.76 -6.82
N VAL A 45 -12.22 12.06 -5.69
CA VAL A 45 -10.97 11.45 -5.22
C VAL A 45 -11.12 9.93 -5.06
N LYS A 46 -10.23 9.21 -5.75
CA LYS A 46 -9.99 7.78 -5.62
C LYS A 46 -8.80 7.53 -4.73
N LEU A 47 -8.94 6.66 -3.74
CA LEU A 47 -7.80 5.96 -3.15
C LEU A 47 -7.63 4.64 -3.89
N ILE A 48 -6.42 4.37 -4.37
CA ILE A 48 -6.04 3.05 -4.90
C ILE A 48 -5.19 2.39 -3.81
N CYS A 49 -5.76 1.41 -3.11
CA CYS A 49 -5.08 0.66 -2.06
C CYS A 49 -5.67 -0.75 -1.99
N GLY A 50 -4.85 -1.78 -1.85
CA GLY A 50 -5.39 -3.14 -1.90
C GLY A 50 -5.33 -3.80 -3.27
N ALA A 51 -4.93 -3.10 -4.34
CA ALA A 51 -4.98 -3.67 -5.70
C ALA A 51 -3.92 -4.77 -5.95
N SER A 52 -2.65 -4.51 -5.62
CA SER A 52 -1.55 -5.50 -5.61
C SER A 52 -0.83 -5.56 -4.26
N PHE A 53 -1.09 -4.57 -3.40
CA PHE A 53 -0.67 -4.52 -2.00
C PHE A 53 -1.80 -5.07 -1.14
N GLU A 54 -1.65 -6.28 -0.63
CA GLU A 54 -2.69 -7.09 0.01
C GLU A 54 -2.49 -7.23 1.52
N ASP A 55 -1.61 -6.42 2.13
CA ASP A 55 -1.49 -6.35 3.58
C ASP A 55 -2.79 -5.81 4.20
N ALA A 56 -3.59 -6.72 4.75
CA ALA A 56 -4.92 -6.40 5.26
C ALA A 56 -4.91 -5.35 6.38
N ALA A 57 -3.89 -5.35 7.24
CA ALA A 57 -3.80 -4.41 8.35
C ALA A 57 -3.57 -2.98 7.84
N ASP A 58 -2.63 -2.81 6.90
CA ASP A 58 -2.34 -1.53 6.28
C ASP A 58 -3.50 -1.06 5.38
N VAL A 59 -4.12 -1.94 4.62
CA VAL A 59 -5.32 -1.64 3.81
C VAL A 59 -6.47 -1.13 4.68
N ARG A 60 -6.73 -1.78 5.81
CA ARG A 60 -7.78 -1.39 6.77
C ARG A 60 -7.50 -0.01 7.37
N ASN A 61 -6.25 0.25 7.77
CA ASN A 61 -5.86 1.54 8.34
C ASN A 61 -5.90 2.68 7.31
N LEU A 62 -5.45 2.43 6.07
CA LEU A 62 -5.57 3.40 4.97
C LEU A 62 -7.04 3.70 4.66
N SER A 63 -7.89 2.66 4.57
CA SER A 63 -9.32 2.82 4.32
C SER A 63 -10.01 3.65 5.39
N LEU A 64 -9.66 3.44 6.66
CA LEU A 64 -10.11 4.27 7.79
C LEU A 64 -9.71 5.74 7.61
N VAL A 65 -8.41 6.02 7.45
CA VAL A 65 -7.88 7.40 7.38
C VAL A 65 -8.47 8.16 6.19
N TYR A 66 -8.55 7.53 5.03
CA TYR A 66 -9.06 8.18 3.82
C TYR A 66 -10.58 8.32 3.82
N THR A 67 -11.31 7.40 4.48
CA THR A 67 -12.75 7.60 4.74
C THR A 67 -12.97 8.83 5.61
N LEU A 68 -12.22 8.98 6.70
CA LEU A 68 -12.27 10.18 7.54
C LEU A 68 -11.89 11.46 6.78
N ALA A 69 -10.98 11.36 5.79
CA ALA A 69 -10.62 12.47 4.92
C ALA A 69 -11.70 12.82 3.88
N GLY A 70 -12.73 11.99 3.72
CA GLY A 70 -13.82 12.19 2.77
C GLY A 70 -13.48 11.74 1.34
N VAL A 71 -12.76 10.63 1.20
CA VAL A 71 -12.54 9.98 -0.10
C VAL A 71 -13.90 9.59 -0.73
N ASP A 72 -14.01 9.68 -2.06
CA ASP A 72 -15.25 9.33 -2.76
C ASP A 72 -15.30 7.84 -3.10
N CYS A 73 -14.13 7.23 -3.36
CA CYS A 73 -14.02 5.82 -3.72
C CYS A 73 -12.70 5.22 -3.23
N ILE A 74 -12.75 3.98 -2.74
CA ILE A 74 -11.59 3.14 -2.41
C ILE A 74 -11.58 1.98 -3.39
N ASP A 75 -10.45 1.75 -4.06
CA ASP A 75 -10.24 0.69 -5.05
C ASP A 75 -9.24 -0.34 -4.55
N CYS A 76 -9.68 -1.60 -4.50
CA CYS A 76 -8.96 -2.74 -3.96
C CYS A 76 -9.09 -4.00 -4.82
N ALA A 77 -8.27 -5.02 -4.55
CA ALA A 77 -8.30 -6.31 -5.22
C ALA A 77 -9.59 -7.08 -4.95
N ALA A 78 -9.93 -7.96 -5.89
CA ALA A 78 -11.00 -8.94 -5.76
C ALA A 78 -10.68 -10.11 -4.80
N ASP A 79 -9.95 -9.82 -3.72
CA ASP A 79 -9.70 -10.76 -2.63
C ASP A 79 -10.65 -10.48 -1.45
N ALA A 80 -11.23 -11.54 -0.89
CA ALA A 80 -12.23 -11.41 0.18
C ALA A 80 -11.64 -10.79 1.46
N SER A 81 -10.38 -11.08 1.77
CA SER A 81 -9.70 -10.53 2.95
C SER A 81 -9.43 -9.03 2.78
N VAL A 82 -9.01 -8.62 1.58
CA VAL A 82 -8.76 -7.20 1.24
C VAL A 82 -10.08 -6.42 1.23
N VAL A 83 -11.14 -6.96 0.61
CA VAL A 83 -12.47 -6.34 0.63
C VAL A 83 -13.01 -6.23 2.05
N GLY A 84 -12.78 -7.26 2.89
CA GLY A 84 -13.12 -7.24 4.31
C GLY A 84 -12.41 -6.11 5.05
N ALA A 85 -11.09 -5.99 4.87
CA ALA A 85 -10.26 -4.95 5.47
C ALA A 85 -10.72 -3.53 5.08
N VAL A 86 -11.05 -3.31 3.81
CA VAL A 86 -11.60 -2.02 3.33
C VAL A 86 -12.90 -1.68 4.04
N ASN A 87 -13.86 -2.63 4.08
CA ASN A 87 -15.14 -2.41 4.71
C ASN A 87 -15.01 -2.16 6.21
N GLU A 88 -14.14 -2.91 6.90
CA GLU A 88 -13.87 -2.70 8.33
C GLU A 88 -13.33 -1.28 8.58
N GLY A 89 -12.36 -0.81 7.77
CA GLY A 89 -11.83 0.55 7.90
C GLY A 89 -12.89 1.62 7.71
N ILE A 90 -13.79 1.44 6.74
CA ILE A 90 -14.93 2.33 6.50
C ILE A 90 -15.91 2.32 7.69
N ASP A 91 -16.23 1.15 8.22
CA ASP A 91 -17.17 0.99 9.35
C ASP A 91 -16.62 1.66 10.62
N VAL A 92 -15.32 1.46 10.90
CA VAL A 92 -14.64 2.15 12.00
C VAL A 92 -14.70 3.66 11.81
N ALA A 93 -14.45 4.17 10.60
CA ALA A 93 -14.55 5.61 10.33
C ALA A 93 -15.96 6.15 10.62
N ALA A 94 -17.00 5.41 10.22
CA ALA A 94 -18.40 5.75 10.47
C ALA A 94 -18.75 5.72 11.96
N SER A 95 -18.14 4.83 12.75
CA SER A 95 -18.31 4.81 14.21
C SER A 95 -17.66 6.01 14.91
N ILE A 96 -16.54 6.52 14.39
CA ILE A 96 -15.83 7.69 14.95
C ILE A 96 -16.55 8.98 14.56
N VAL A 97 -16.97 9.10 13.30
CA VAL A 97 -17.69 10.26 12.77
C VAL A 97 -18.97 9.77 12.08
N PRO A 98 -20.12 9.75 12.78
CA PRO A 98 -21.39 9.26 12.21
C PRO A 98 -21.87 9.99 10.95
N ALA A 99 -21.42 11.23 10.75
CA ALA A 99 -21.73 12.05 9.58
C ALA A 99 -20.74 11.85 8.42
N VAL A 100 -19.72 11.00 8.57
CA VAL A 100 -18.74 10.77 7.50
C VAL A 100 -19.43 10.16 6.28
N GLN A 101 -19.04 10.63 5.11
CA GLN A 101 -19.53 10.08 3.86
C GLN A 101 -18.91 8.70 3.66
N ARG A 102 -19.75 7.67 3.53
CA ARG A 102 -19.29 6.34 3.16
C ARG A 102 -18.80 6.35 1.71
N PRO A 103 -17.54 6.00 1.41
CA PRO A 103 -17.03 5.94 0.04
C PRO A 103 -17.65 4.77 -0.72
N TRP A 104 -17.55 4.80 -2.04
CA TRP A 104 -17.77 3.61 -2.85
C TRP A 104 -16.59 2.66 -2.76
N VAL A 105 -16.85 1.36 -2.69
CA VAL A 105 -15.83 0.33 -2.82
C VAL A 105 -15.82 -0.15 -4.26
N MET A 106 -14.72 0.08 -4.94
CA MET A 106 -14.44 -0.43 -6.28
C MET A 106 -13.58 -1.68 -6.13
N VAL A 107 -14.06 -2.80 -6.67
CA VAL A 107 -13.33 -4.07 -6.63
C VAL A 107 -12.76 -4.32 -8.02
N SER A 108 -11.44 -4.31 -8.11
CA SER A 108 -10.70 -4.54 -9.34
C SER A 108 -10.42 -6.03 -9.49
N VAL A 109 -10.93 -6.61 -10.58
CA VAL A 109 -10.69 -8.00 -10.98
C VAL A 109 -9.54 -8.01 -11.99
N ASN A 110 -8.52 -8.83 -11.74
CA ASN A 110 -7.34 -8.92 -12.60
C ASN A 110 -7.46 -10.08 -13.61
N ASP A 111 -6.71 -10.02 -14.72
CA ASP A 111 -6.51 -11.15 -15.65
C ASP A 111 -5.24 -11.90 -15.21
N ASP A 112 -5.37 -12.62 -14.09
CA ASP A 112 -4.33 -13.19 -13.20
C ASP A 112 -3.03 -13.64 -13.87
N CYS A 113 -3.09 -14.24 -15.06
CA CYS A 113 -1.94 -14.88 -15.71
C CYS A 113 -1.22 -14.02 -16.77
N ARG A 114 -1.74 -12.85 -17.15
CA ARG A 114 -1.20 -12.04 -18.26
C ARG A 114 -0.87 -10.61 -17.90
N ASP A 115 -1.33 -10.14 -16.75
CA ASP A 115 -1.07 -8.76 -16.38
C ASP A 115 0.35 -8.59 -15.81
N LEU A 116 1.23 -8.04 -16.66
CA LEU A 116 2.62 -7.73 -16.32
C LEU A 116 2.74 -6.72 -15.17
N HIS A 117 1.68 -5.98 -14.84
CA HIS A 117 1.63 -5.00 -13.75
C HIS A 117 1.49 -5.64 -12.36
N PHE A 118 1.14 -6.93 -12.26
CA PHE A 118 0.94 -7.63 -10.98
C PHE A 118 2.01 -8.69 -10.68
N ARG A 119 3.17 -8.58 -11.33
CA ARG A 119 4.30 -9.48 -11.06
C ARG A 119 5.01 -9.07 -9.78
N LYS A 120 5.05 -9.97 -8.80
CA LYS A 120 5.72 -9.74 -7.52
C LYS A 120 7.16 -10.25 -7.57
N ALA A 121 8.00 -9.69 -6.72
CA ALA A 121 9.39 -10.13 -6.61
C ALA A 121 9.44 -11.53 -5.97
N GLU A 122 10.35 -12.37 -6.44
CA GLU A 122 10.62 -13.69 -5.89
C GLU A 122 12.13 -13.96 -5.96
N PHE A 123 12.68 -14.53 -4.89
CA PHE A 123 14.05 -15.04 -4.83
C PHE A 123 14.18 -16.05 -3.68
N ASP A 124 15.17 -16.93 -3.79
CA ASP A 124 15.54 -17.83 -2.70
C ASP A 124 16.50 -17.09 -1.73
N PRO A 125 16.16 -16.92 -0.43
CA PRO A 125 17.04 -16.27 0.53
C PRO A 125 18.39 -17.00 0.70
N GLU A 126 18.45 -18.31 0.46
CA GLU A 126 19.68 -19.11 0.55
C GLU A 126 20.66 -18.81 -0.59
N ASP A 127 20.15 -18.37 -1.74
CA ASP A 127 20.95 -17.94 -2.88
C ASP A 127 21.54 -16.53 -2.68
N CYS A 128 21.14 -15.82 -1.64
CA CYS A 128 21.62 -14.47 -1.34
C CYS A 128 22.95 -14.54 -0.56
N PRO A 129 24.04 -13.94 -1.08
CA PRO A 129 25.33 -13.99 -0.38
C PRO A 129 25.24 -13.32 1.00
N PRO A 130 25.86 -13.91 2.05
CA PRO A 130 25.81 -13.34 3.40
C PRO A 130 26.35 -11.91 3.43
N ASP A 131 27.43 -11.64 2.69
CA ASP A 131 28.11 -10.33 2.60
C ASP A 131 27.42 -9.32 1.67
N CYS A 132 26.24 -9.65 1.13
CA CYS A 132 25.44 -8.72 0.36
C CYS A 132 25.00 -7.53 1.23
N SER A 133 25.19 -6.30 0.74
CA SER A 133 24.78 -5.05 1.40
C SER A 133 23.26 -4.79 1.39
N LYS A 134 22.50 -5.72 0.78
CA LYS A 134 21.03 -5.76 0.66
C LYS A 134 20.42 -4.46 0.10
N PRO A 135 20.83 -4.01 -1.10
CA PRO A 135 20.24 -2.81 -1.71
C PRO A 135 18.77 -3.01 -2.08
N CYS A 136 18.35 -4.24 -2.38
CA CYS A 136 16.96 -4.60 -2.70
C CYS A 136 16.00 -4.33 -1.53
N GLU A 137 16.40 -4.63 -0.30
CA GLU A 137 15.66 -4.34 0.93
C GLU A 137 15.49 -2.82 1.10
N LYS A 138 16.59 -2.07 1.02
CA LYS A 138 16.61 -0.60 1.22
C LYS A 138 15.80 0.17 0.18
N VAL A 139 15.71 -0.32 -1.05
CA VAL A 139 14.97 0.36 -2.12
C VAL A 139 13.48 0.00 -2.15
N CYS A 140 13.08 -1.04 -1.40
CA CYS A 140 11.71 -1.54 -1.41
C CYS A 140 10.79 -0.54 -0.69
N PRO A 141 9.88 0.15 -1.40
CA PRO A 141 9.06 1.20 -0.79
C PRO A 141 7.96 0.66 0.12
N ALA A 142 7.70 -0.65 0.08
CA ALA A 142 6.68 -1.32 0.88
C ALA A 142 7.27 -2.17 2.02
N ASP A 143 8.59 -2.11 2.22
CA ASP A 143 9.32 -2.96 3.17
C ASP A 143 9.00 -4.46 2.99
N ALA A 144 8.76 -4.85 1.72
CA ALA A 144 8.32 -6.20 1.35
C ALA A 144 9.46 -7.22 1.25
N ILE A 145 10.69 -6.86 1.62
CA ILE A 145 11.84 -7.76 1.60
C ILE A 145 12.44 -7.75 2.99
N LEU A 146 12.52 -8.91 3.62
CA LEU A 146 13.13 -9.08 4.95
C LEU A 146 14.15 -10.20 4.88
N LEU A 147 15.41 -9.90 5.20
CA LEU A 147 16.50 -10.87 5.20
C LEU A 147 17.29 -10.78 6.51
N GLU A 148 17.06 -11.74 7.39
CA GLU A 148 17.71 -11.80 8.70
C GLU A 148 18.92 -12.75 8.65
N ARG A 149 20.03 -12.37 9.28
CA ARG A 149 21.15 -13.30 9.49
C ARG A 149 20.84 -14.14 10.71
N VAL A 150 20.76 -15.45 10.52
CA VAL A 150 20.65 -16.40 11.63
C VAL A 150 22.04 -16.92 11.96
N MET A 151 22.49 -16.69 13.20
CA MET A 151 23.70 -17.33 13.70
C MET A 151 23.32 -18.75 14.10
N ILE A 152 23.85 -19.75 13.38
CA ILE A 152 23.71 -21.14 13.79
C ILE A 152 24.62 -21.36 15.01
N GLU A 153 24.01 -21.56 16.18
CA GLU A 153 24.70 -22.11 17.34
C GLU A 153 24.88 -23.62 17.12
N GLU A 154 25.84 -24.03 16.31
CA GLU A 154 26.25 -25.43 16.24
C GLU A 154 27.60 -25.62 16.93
N GLU A 155 27.53 -26.24 18.11
CA GLU A 155 28.67 -26.87 18.76
C GLU A 155 29.20 -28.02 17.88
N HIS A 156 30.51 -28.01 17.61
CA HIS A 156 31.30 -29.05 16.94
C HIS A 156 31.14 -29.22 15.42
N SER A 157 31.98 -28.51 14.66
CA SER A 157 33.13 -29.08 13.91
C SER A 157 33.68 -28.03 12.94
N GLN A 158 34.99 -28.04 12.71
CA GLN A 158 35.70 -27.07 11.86
C GLN A 158 35.15 -27.01 10.42
N SER A 159 34.35 -25.98 10.10
CA SER A 159 34.21 -25.46 8.74
C SER A 159 33.74 -24.00 8.73
N ASP A 160 34.58 -23.14 8.16
CA ASP A 160 34.38 -21.78 7.64
C ASP A 160 33.50 -20.75 8.43
N PRO A 161 34.08 -19.70 9.04
CA PRO A 161 33.34 -18.62 9.73
C PRO A 161 32.52 -17.69 8.80
N SER A 162 32.46 -17.98 7.50
CA SER A 162 31.79 -17.15 6.48
C SER A 162 30.38 -17.62 6.09
N CYS A 163 29.92 -18.78 6.56
CA CYS A 163 28.62 -19.34 6.18
C CYS A 163 27.49 -18.91 7.13
N GLY A 164 27.15 -17.62 7.15
CA GLY A 164 25.93 -17.17 7.79
C GLY A 164 24.73 -17.48 6.89
N LYS A 165 23.78 -18.29 7.35
CA LYS A 165 22.52 -18.54 6.64
C LYS A 165 21.60 -17.32 6.73
N LEU A 166 20.95 -16.94 5.63
CA LEU A 166 19.96 -15.87 5.60
C LEU A 166 18.56 -16.48 5.60
N GLU A 167 17.72 -16.09 6.55
CA GLU A 167 16.31 -16.47 6.56
C GLU A 167 15.43 -15.28 6.13
N GLY A 168 14.22 -15.57 5.65
CA GLY A 168 13.23 -14.59 5.21
C GLY A 168 12.93 -14.68 3.71
N GLY A 169 12.78 -13.52 3.06
CA GLY A 169 12.42 -13.43 1.64
C GLY A 169 11.52 -12.25 1.33
N VAL A 170 10.68 -12.42 0.30
CA VAL A 170 9.67 -11.42 -0.07
C VAL A 170 8.39 -11.67 0.70
N ILE A 171 7.88 -10.66 1.39
CA ILE A 171 6.54 -10.65 1.99
C ILE A 171 5.55 -10.35 0.86
N THR A 172 4.95 -11.40 0.31
CA THR A 172 4.12 -11.36 -0.89
C THR A 172 2.98 -10.36 -0.79
N GLU A 173 2.35 -10.24 0.36
CA GLU A 173 1.20 -9.36 0.61
C GLU A 173 1.62 -7.89 0.54
N ARG A 174 2.86 -7.55 0.90
CA ARG A 174 3.38 -6.17 0.81
C ARG A 174 3.97 -5.85 -0.55
N CYS A 175 4.38 -6.85 -1.33
CA CYS A 175 5.01 -6.64 -2.62
C CYS A 175 3.97 -6.28 -3.70
N TYR A 176 3.87 -5.00 -4.06
CA TYR A 176 2.95 -4.56 -5.12
C TYR A 176 3.56 -4.54 -6.54
N GLY A 177 4.71 -5.21 -6.73
CA GLY A 177 5.31 -5.38 -8.06
C GLY A 177 5.99 -4.15 -8.67
N CYS A 178 6.48 -3.20 -7.87
CA CYS A 178 7.11 -1.97 -8.38
C CYS A 178 8.40 -2.17 -9.19
N GLY A 179 9.03 -3.36 -9.11
CA GLY A 179 10.22 -3.71 -9.87
C GLY A 179 11.54 -3.09 -9.38
N ARG A 180 11.54 -2.22 -8.36
CA ARG A 180 12.75 -1.49 -7.92
C ARG A 180 13.86 -2.39 -7.42
N CYS A 181 13.52 -3.52 -6.79
CA CYS A 181 14.50 -4.47 -6.27
C CYS A 181 15.24 -5.22 -7.38
N LEU A 182 14.61 -5.44 -8.55
CA LEU A 182 15.20 -6.20 -9.66
C LEU A 182 16.45 -5.52 -10.20
N SER A 183 16.38 -4.21 -10.45
CA SER A 183 17.49 -3.47 -11.09
C SER A 183 18.67 -3.16 -10.16
N VAL A 184 18.50 -3.31 -8.83
CA VAL A 184 19.54 -2.99 -7.85
C VAL A 184 20.22 -4.22 -7.27
N CYS A 185 19.73 -5.43 -7.54
CA CYS A 185 20.36 -6.65 -7.06
C CYS A 185 21.70 -6.86 -7.80
N PRO A 186 22.86 -6.81 -7.12
CA PRO A 186 24.16 -6.94 -7.79
C PRO A 186 24.43 -8.36 -8.31
N TYR A 187 23.64 -9.34 -7.89
CA TYR A 187 23.77 -10.75 -8.25
C TYR A 187 22.67 -11.25 -9.20
N ASP A 188 21.75 -10.37 -9.61
CA ASP A 188 20.63 -10.69 -10.51
C ASP A 188 19.80 -11.92 -10.07
N ARG A 189 19.59 -12.06 -8.75
CA ARG A 189 18.90 -13.21 -8.13
C ARG A 189 17.38 -13.03 -7.99
N ILE A 190 16.86 -11.83 -8.26
CA ILE A 190 15.44 -11.49 -8.06
C ILE A 190 14.68 -11.60 -9.37
N LYS A 191 13.62 -12.38 -9.38
CA LYS A 191 12.73 -12.54 -10.54
C LYS A 191 11.38 -11.87 -10.27
N ALA A 192 10.68 -11.53 -11.35
CA ALA A 192 9.31 -11.05 -11.30
C ALA A 192 8.37 -12.17 -11.74
N THR A 193 7.58 -12.70 -10.80
CA THR A 193 6.67 -13.82 -11.01
C THR A 193 5.23 -13.34 -10.89
N SER A 194 4.38 -13.76 -11.83
CA SER A 194 2.92 -13.63 -11.66
C SER A 194 2.49 -14.71 -10.67
N LEU A 195 1.85 -14.33 -9.57
CA LEU A 195 1.27 -15.32 -8.65
C LEU A 195 0.22 -16.14 -9.42
N ALA A 196 0.29 -17.46 -9.29
CA ALA A 196 -0.66 -18.40 -9.87
C ALA A 196 -1.81 -18.68 -8.89
#